data_AF-A0A1W6MS00-F1
#
_entry.id   AF-A0A1W6MS00-F1
#
_cell.length_a   1.000
_cell.length_b   1.000
_cell.length_c   1.000
_cell.angle_alpha   90.00
_cell.angle_beta   90.00
_cell.angle_gamma   90.00
#
_symmetry.space_group_name_H-M   'P 1'
#
loop_
_entity.id
_entity.type
_entity.pdbx_description
1 polymer ?
#
loop_
_entity_poly.entity_id
_entity_poly.type
_entity_poly.pdbx_seq_one_letter_code
_entity_poly.pdbx_strand_id
1 'polypeptide(L)'
;MISFKDAVTIPRSIRSLTFSALGGLAALLCCASQSYASKAIVIGDSIGVGISMAGHVPRLAHNSVTIRSADALSQLKRVPHDSVAIISLGTNDAVGSIKGVESGIDKIVAFAKSEDLHVVWVGPPCVRKGWNKNVAKLDEILKTRLAGKIPYVSAADTALCEGDLRAGDGVHFNMRGYSMLWARASEAAGVPIEAGKADQGDDSGSKGSKRKRAHAKKRHAPQKDPAEQAALEPAPAGDAHAEVASK
;
A
#
# COMPACT_ATOMS: atom_id res chain seq x y z
N MET A 1 -22.48 44.75 6.08
CA MET A 1 -23.04 44.38 4.76
C MET A 1 -22.23 45.11 3.71
N ILE A 2 -21.36 44.41 2.99
CA ILE A 2 -20.58 45.00 1.88
C ILE A 2 -20.92 44.19 0.63
N SER A 3 -21.55 44.88 -0.32
CA SER A 3 -21.99 44.38 -1.62
C SER A 3 -20.88 44.62 -2.64
N PHE A 4 -20.32 43.55 -3.20
CA PHE A 4 -19.45 43.61 -4.38
C PHE A 4 -20.23 43.10 -5.58
N LYS A 5 -20.61 44.02 -6.46
CA LYS A 5 -21.04 43.76 -7.83
C LYS A 5 -20.00 44.42 -8.72
N ASP A 6 -19.13 43.64 -9.36
CA ASP A 6 -18.38 44.12 -10.52
C ASP A 6 -18.33 43.01 -11.57
N ALA A 7 -19.10 43.23 -12.63
CA ALA A 7 -19.18 42.38 -13.81
C ALA A 7 -18.08 42.79 -14.78
N VAL A 8 -17.09 41.92 -14.99
CA VAL A 8 -16.04 42.13 -15.99
C VAL A 8 -16.52 41.59 -17.33
N THR A 9 -16.70 42.50 -18.29
CA THR A 9 -17.05 42.20 -19.69
C THR A 9 -15.77 42.01 -20.49
N ILE A 10 -15.57 40.84 -21.11
CA ILE A 10 -14.42 40.57 -21.99
C ILE A 10 -14.87 40.65 -23.46
N PRO A 11 -14.24 41.49 -24.30
CA PRO A 11 -14.60 41.64 -25.70
C PRO A 11 -14.13 40.45 -26.55
N ARG A 12 -15.06 39.90 -27.34
CA ARG A 12 -14.78 38.93 -28.41
C ARG A 12 -14.17 39.67 -29.61
N SER A 13 -12.88 39.49 -29.86
CA SER A 13 -12.24 39.92 -31.10
C SER A 13 -12.11 38.74 -32.05
N ILE A 14 -12.91 38.78 -33.12
CA ILE A 14 -12.90 37.84 -34.24
C ILE A 14 -11.83 38.33 -35.21
N ARG A 15 -10.75 37.57 -35.38
CA ARG A 15 -9.84 37.72 -36.53
C ARG A 15 -9.76 36.41 -37.29
N SER A 16 -10.50 36.36 -38.39
CA SER A 16 -10.25 35.48 -39.52
C SER A 16 -8.86 35.75 -40.07
N LEU A 17 -8.06 34.71 -40.28
CA LEU A 17 -6.95 34.74 -41.21
C LEU A 17 -6.89 33.41 -41.97
N THR A 18 -6.81 33.59 -43.26
CA THR A 18 -7.07 32.68 -44.36
C THR A 18 -5.97 31.65 -44.57
N PHE A 19 -6.42 30.50 -45.06
CA PHE A 19 -5.66 29.40 -45.65
C PHE A 19 -4.58 29.85 -46.64
N SER A 20 -3.38 29.27 -46.51
CA SER A 20 -2.52 28.93 -47.64
C SER A 20 -2.22 27.44 -47.56
N ALA A 21 -2.86 26.69 -48.47
CA ALA A 21 -2.55 25.31 -48.79
C ALA A 21 -1.31 25.27 -49.70
N LEU A 22 -0.39 24.36 -49.45
CA LEU A 22 0.22 23.40 -50.40
C LEU A 22 1.52 22.82 -49.82
N GLY A 23 1.64 21.49 -49.86
CA GLY A 23 2.93 20.81 -50.03
C GLY A 23 3.54 20.19 -48.78
N GLY A 24 3.13 18.96 -48.46
CA GLY A 24 3.86 18.16 -47.49
C GLY A 24 3.08 16.95 -47.00
N LEU A 25 3.06 15.91 -47.81
CA LEU A 25 2.57 14.57 -47.52
C LEU A 25 3.38 13.92 -46.36
N ALA A 26 3.37 14.51 -45.16
CA ALA A 26 3.75 13.82 -43.93
C ALA A 26 2.55 12.99 -43.51
N ALA A 27 2.28 11.93 -44.27
CA ALA A 27 1.42 10.85 -43.84
C ALA A 27 1.99 10.32 -42.53
N LEU A 28 1.50 10.88 -41.42
CA LEU A 28 0.85 10.13 -40.35
C LEU A 28 1.35 8.69 -40.26
N LEU A 29 2.64 8.52 -40.00
CA LEU A 29 3.14 7.47 -39.11
C LEU A 29 2.64 7.81 -37.71
N CYS A 30 1.30 7.85 -37.54
CA CYS A 30 0.68 7.37 -36.34
C CYS A 30 0.99 5.87 -36.32
N CYS A 31 2.22 5.54 -35.94
CA CYS A 31 2.50 4.25 -35.34
C CYS A 31 1.51 4.15 -34.19
N ALA A 32 0.37 3.50 -34.45
CA ALA A 32 -0.47 2.98 -33.41
C ALA A 32 0.45 2.02 -32.65
N SER A 33 1.11 2.54 -31.61
CA SER A 33 1.83 1.72 -30.66
C SER A 33 0.78 0.74 -30.17
N GLN A 34 0.82 -0.48 -30.69
CA GLN A 34 0.05 -1.58 -30.15
C GLN A 34 0.44 -1.61 -28.67
N SER A 35 -0.48 -1.16 -27.83
CA SER A 35 -0.33 -1.24 -26.40
C SER A 35 -0.38 -2.73 -26.11
N TYR A 36 0.81 -3.34 -26.06
CA TYR A 36 0.94 -4.71 -25.61
C TYR A 36 0.41 -4.71 -24.18
N ALA A 37 -0.69 -5.43 -24.00
CA ALA A 37 -1.27 -5.57 -22.68
C ALA A 37 -0.21 -6.23 -21.80
N SER A 38 0.12 -5.55 -20.70
CA SER A 38 1.23 -5.95 -19.85
C SER A 38 0.72 -6.98 -18.86
N LYS A 39 1.53 -8.00 -18.57
CA LYS A 39 1.23 -8.93 -17.47
C LYS A 39 1.39 -8.15 -16.17
N ALA A 40 0.55 -8.43 -15.18
CA ALA A 40 0.76 -7.90 -13.84
C ALA A 40 1.19 -8.99 -12.87
N ILE A 41 1.97 -8.59 -11.87
CA ILE A 41 2.34 -9.42 -10.74
C ILE A 41 2.18 -8.61 -9.45
N VAL A 42 1.55 -9.20 -8.44
CA VAL A 42 1.35 -8.51 -7.17
C VAL A 42 2.42 -8.95 -6.18
N ILE A 43 3.09 -7.99 -5.56
CA ILE A 43 4.04 -8.21 -4.48
C ILE A 43 3.56 -7.50 -3.21
N GLY A 44 4.06 -7.94 -2.07
CA GLY A 44 3.85 -7.29 -0.79
C GLY A 44 3.26 -8.21 0.28
N ASP A 45 2.34 -7.68 1.07
CA ASP A 45 1.78 -8.33 2.26
C ASP A 45 0.42 -9.03 2.03
N SER A 46 -0.35 -9.30 3.10
CA SER A 46 -1.68 -9.92 3.01
C SER A 46 -2.70 -9.09 2.24
N ILE A 47 -2.53 -7.76 2.15
CA ILE A 47 -3.35 -6.91 1.29
C ILE A 47 -3.02 -7.17 -0.18
N GLY A 48 -1.74 -7.33 -0.51
CA GLY A 48 -1.29 -7.76 -1.84
C GLY A 48 -1.85 -9.13 -2.24
N VAL A 49 -1.93 -10.07 -1.30
CA VAL A 49 -2.60 -11.37 -1.53
C VAL A 49 -4.05 -11.16 -1.98
N GLY A 50 -4.82 -10.33 -1.28
CA GLY A 50 -6.21 -10.05 -1.65
C GLY A 50 -6.36 -9.33 -2.99
N ILE A 51 -5.46 -8.40 -3.32
CA ILE A 51 -5.43 -7.71 -4.63
C ILE A 51 -5.18 -8.71 -5.76
N SER A 52 -4.21 -9.61 -5.61
CA SER A 52 -3.95 -10.67 -6.60
C SER A 52 -5.14 -11.60 -6.78
N MET A 53 -5.79 -12.00 -5.69
CA MET A 53 -7.01 -12.81 -5.76
C MET A 53 -8.12 -12.09 -6.52
N ALA A 54 -8.29 -10.77 -6.35
CA ALA A 54 -9.32 -10.01 -7.05
C ALA A 54 -8.99 -9.74 -8.52
N GLY A 55 -7.71 -9.55 -8.85
CA GLY A 55 -7.24 -9.35 -10.22
C GLY A 55 -7.04 -10.64 -11.01
N HIS A 56 -7.07 -11.80 -10.34
CA HIS A 56 -6.75 -13.10 -10.90
C HIS A 56 -5.34 -13.14 -11.51
N VAL A 57 -4.40 -12.40 -10.93
CA VAL A 57 -3.02 -12.30 -11.44
C VAL A 57 -2.02 -13.02 -10.53
N PRO A 58 -0.87 -13.48 -11.05
CA PRO A 58 0.19 -14.07 -10.23
C PRO A 58 0.61 -13.16 -9.08
N ARG A 59 1.11 -13.78 -7.99
CA ARG A 59 1.64 -13.05 -6.85
C ARG A 59 2.94 -13.64 -6.33
N LEU A 60 3.77 -12.74 -5.80
CA LEU A 60 4.85 -13.04 -4.86
C LEU A 60 4.49 -12.60 -3.44
N ALA A 61 3.42 -11.82 -3.29
CA ALA A 61 2.92 -11.33 -2.02
C ALA A 61 2.60 -12.47 -1.05
N HIS A 62 2.93 -12.28 0.23
CA HIS A 62 2.60 -13.20 1.32
C HIS A 62 2.50 -12.45 2.65
N ASN A 63 2.02 -13.10 3.69
CA ASN A 63 1.79 -12.45 4.98
C ASN A 63 3.08 -11.88 5.59
N SER A 64 2.91 -10.87 6.44
CA SER A 64 3.95 -10.31 7.32
C SER A 64 5.12 -9.57 6.65
N VAL A 65 5.04 -9.30 5.34
CA VAL A 65 6.05 -8.49 4.65
C VAL A 65 5.94 -7.02 5.08
N THR A 66 7.08 -6.40 5.36
CA THR A 66 7.17 -4.97 5.70
C THR A 66 8.00 -4.25 4.65
N ILE A 67 7.83 -2.94 4.54
CA ILE A 67 8.59 -2.07 3.63
C ILE A 67 10.12 -2.20 3.87
N ARG A 68 10.51 -2.46 5.12
CA ARG A 68 11.93 -2.54 5.52
C ARG A 68 12.50 -3.96 5.47
N SER A 69 11.65 -4.96 5.25
CA SER A 69 12.09 -6.36 5.25
C SER A 69 12.95 -6.68 4.03
N ALA A 70 13.84 -7.65 4.17
CA ALA A 70 14.56 -8.23 3.04
C ALA A 70 13.60 -8.89 2.04
N ASP A 71 12.46 -9.41 2.52
CA ASP A 71 11.44 -10.06 1.71
C ASP A 71 10.85 -9.11 0.67
N ALA A 72 10.60 -7.84 1.00
CA ALA A 72 10.09 -6.86 0.04
C ALA A 72 11.02 -6.71 -1.18
N LEU A 73 12.33 -6.57 -0.94
CA LEU A 73 13.32 -6.52 -2.03
C LEU A 73 13.49 -7.88 -2.72
N SER A 74 13.39 -8.99 -1.99
CA SER A 74 13.46 -10.33 -2.58
C SER A 74 12.31 -10.59 -3.55
N GLN A 75 11.10 -10.14 -3.23
CA GLN A 75 9.95 -10.23 -4.13
C GLN A 75 10.16 -9.34 -5.36
N LEU A 76 10.61 -8.09 -5.17
CA LEU A 76 10.82 -7.16 -6.30
C LEU A 76 11.90 -7.68 -7.27
N LYS A 77 12.98 -8.31 -6.78
CA LYS A 77 14.01 -8.97 -7.60
C LYS A 77 13.49 -10.10 -8.50
N ARG A 78 12.31 -10.65 -8.19
CA ARG A 78 11.71 -11.77 -8.92
C ARG A 78 10.61 -11.31 -9.88
N VAL A 79 10.37 -10.01 -9.97
CA VAL A 79 9.41 -9.43 -10.92
C VAL A 79 10.00 -9.53 -12.34
N PRO A 80 9.28 -10.12 -13.32
CA PRO A 80 9.69 -10.08 -14.72
C PRO A 80 9.74 -8.65 -15.27
N HIS A 81 10.76 -8.31 -16.06
CA HIS A 81 10.89 -6.96 -16.65
C HIS A 81 9.78 -6.64 -17.67
N ASP A 82 9.10 -7.64 -18.24
CA ASP A 82 7.95 -7.46 -19.15
C ASP A 82 6.60 -7.29 -18.41
N SER A 83 6.62 -7.03 -17.10
CA SER A 83 5.43 -6.99 -16.25
C SER A 83 5.30 -5.69 -15.45
N VAL A 84 4.06 -5.39 -15.05
CA VAL A 84 3.75 -4.35 -14.07
C VAL A 84 3.76 -4.96 -12.68
N ALA A 85 4.64 -4.45 -11.81
CA ALA A 85 4.64 -4.81 -10.39
C ALA A 85 3.63 -3.95 -9.63
N ILE A 86 2.59 -4.58 -9.08
CA ILE A 86 1.67 -3.93 -8.14
C ILE A 86 2.15 -4.23 -6.73
N ILE A 87 2.70 -3.22 -6.06
CA ILE A 87 3.26 -3.32 -4.71
C ILE A 87 2.17 -2.98 -3.69
N SER A 88 1.91 -3.86 -2.72
CA SER A 88 1.06 -3.55 -1.58
C SER A 88 1.81 -3.80 -0.27
N LEU A 89 2.37 -2.73 0.30
CA LEU A 89 3.19 -2.76 1.50
C LEU A 89 2.80 -1.64 2.46
N GLY A 90 3.06 -1.87 3.74
CA GLY A 90 2.96 -0.85 4.80
C GLY A 90 1.96 -1.19 5.90
N THR A 91 1.06 -2.16 5.67
CA THR A 91 0.08 -2.57 6.69
C THR A 91 0.80 -3.07 7.95
N ASN A 92 1.80 -3.94 7.78
CA ASN A 92 2.59 -4.48 8.89
C ASN A 92 3.52 -3.44 9.54
N ASP A 93 4.02 -2.45 8.80
CA ASP A 93 4.79 -1.34 9.37
C ASP A 93 3.92 -0.44 10.26
N ALA A 94 2.66 -0.22 9.87
CA ALA A 94 1.71 0.58 10.62
C ALA A 94 1.27 -0.09 11.93
N VAL A 95 1.21 -1.43 11.99
CA VAL A 95 0.99 -2.17 13.25
C VAL A 95 2.11 -1.91 14.26
N GLY A 96 3.35 -1.86 13.78
CA GLY A 96 4.53 -1.60 14.60
C GLY A 96 4.88 -0.12 14.68
N SER A 97 6.11 0.18 14.31
CA SER A 97 6.63 1.55 14.24
C SER A 97 6.95 1.92 12.80
N ILE A 98 6.45 3.08 12.38
CA ILE A 98 6.74 3.70 11.09
C ILE A 98 8.07 4.46 11.09
N LYS A 99 8.81 4.49 12.21
CA LYS A 99 10.10 5.20 12.29
C LYS A 99 11.10 4.57 11.32
N GLY A 100 11.67 5.39 10.44
CA GLY A 100 12.69 4.98 9.48
C GLY A 100 12.16 4.16 8.29
N VAL A 101 10.84 4.14 8.09
CA VAL A 101 10.21 3.50 6.93
C VAL A 101 10.66 4.14 5.62
N GLU A 102 11.00 5.43 5.65
CA GLU A 102 11.43 6.23 4.51
C GLU A 102 12.66 5.63 3.83
N SER A 103 13.63 5.12 4.60
CA SER A 103 14.82 4.45 4.03
C SER A 103 14.45 3.17 3.28
N GLY A 104 13.43 2.43 3.74
CA GLY A 104 12.93 1.26 3.03
C GLY A 104 12.22 1.63 1.73
N ILE A 105 11.39 2.69 1.75
CA ILE A 105 10.74 3.25 0.57
C ILE A 105 11.80 3.66 -0.46
N ASP A 106 12.79 4.46 -0.04
CA ASP A 106 13.84 4.97 -0.92
C ASP A 106 14.66 3.82 -1.55
N LYS A 107 14.94 2.74 -0.80
CA LYS A 107 15.61 1.54 -1.33
C LYS A 107 14.79 0.81 -2.38
N ILE A 108 13.49 0.64 -2.16
CA ILE A 108 12.59 -0.03 -3.11
C ILE A 108 12.46 0.81 -4.39
N VAL A 109 12.28 2.12 -4.26
CA VAL A 109 12.21 3.04 -5.41
C VAL A 109 13.52 3.03 -6.20
N ALA A 110 14.67 3.09 -5.52
CA ALA A 110 15.97 3.05 -6.18
C ALA A 110 16.19 1.74 -6.93
N PHE A 111 15.80 0.61 -6.34
CA PHE A 111 15.89 -0.70 -6.98
C PHE A 111 14.96 -0.81 -8.19
N ALA A 112 13.69 -0.40 -8.06
CA ALA A 112 12.75 -0.39 -9.17
C ALA A 112 13.27 0.45 -10.35
N LYS A 113 13.87 1.61 -10.06
CA LYS A 113 14.49 2.46 -11.08
C LYS A 113 15.74 1.84 -11.71
N SER A 114 16.60 1.19 -10.94
CA SER A 114 17.84 0.61 -11.47
C SER A 114 17.59 -0.59 -12.37
N GLU A 115 16.52 -1.33 -12.10
CA GLU A 115 16.08 -2.50 -12.89
C GLU A 115 15.06 -2.14 -13.98
N ASP A 116 14.78 -0.84 -14.18
CA ASP A 116 13.77 -0.32 -15.12
C ASP A 116 12.40 -1.03 -15.00
N LEU A 117 11.96 -1.26 -13.77
CA LEU A 117 10.70 -1.94 -13.49
C LEU A 117 9.52 -0.96 -13.61
N HIS A 118 8.45 -1.40 -14.27
CA HIS A 118 7.18 -0.70 -14.27
C HIS A 118 6.43 -1.03 -12.96
N VAL A 119 6.25 -0.05 -12.09
CA VAL A 119 5.72 -0.25 -10.74
C VAL A 119 4.51 0.64 -10.48
N VAL A 120 3.51 0.09 -9.77
CA VAL A 120 2.44 0.85 -9.10
C VAL A 120 2.47 0.52 -7.62
N TRP A 121 2.36 1.52 -6.75
CA TRP A 121 2.33 1.31 -5.30
C TRP A 121 0.94 1.55 -4.73
N VAL A 122 0.38 0.55 -4.06
CA VAL A 122 -0.86 0.61 -3.28
C VAL A 122 -0.53 0.78 -1.81
N GLY A 123 -1.00 1.88 -1.21
CA GLY A 123 -0.78 2.20 0.20
C GLY A 123 -1.45 1.24 1.19
N PRO A 124 -1.16 1.39 2.49
CA PRO A 124 -1.84 0.61 3.52
C PRO A 124 -3.32 1.02 3.61
N PRO A 125 -4.24 0.08 3.86
CA PRO A 125 -5.63 0.43 4.08
C PRO A 125 -5.81 1.06 5.45
N CYS A 126 -6.76 1.97 5.58
CA CYS A 126 -7.32 2.32 6.88
C CYS A 126 -7.74 1.05 7.64
N VAL A 127 -7.83 1.13 8.96
CA VAL A 127 -8.21 -0.02 9.81
C VAL A 127 -9.09 0.41 10.97
N ARG A 128 -9.88 -0.54 11.48
CA ARG A 128 -10.70 -0.36 12.69
C ARG A 128 -9.93 -0.78 13.94
N LYS A 129 -8.69 -0.28 14.05
CA LYS A 129 -7.75 -0.58 15.14
C LYS A 129 -7.09 0.71 15.64
N GLY A 130 -6.59 0.72 16.87
CA GLY A 130 -5.95 1.90 17.47
C GLY A 130 -4.70 2.40 16.72
N TRP A 131 -4.10 1.54 15.89
CA TRP A 131 -2.95 1.89 15.04
C TRP A 131 -3.33 2.53 13.69
N ASN A 132 -4.61 2.83 13.44
CA ASN A 132 -5.03 3.54 12.22
C ASN A 132 -4.35 4.91 12.03
N LYS A 133 -3.98 5.58 13.14
CA LYS A 133 -3.18 6.81 13.09
C LYS A 133 -1.83 6.63 12.39
N ASN A 134 -1.22 5.45 12.52
CA ASN A 134 0.04 5.12 11.85
C ASN A 134 -0.20 4.86 10.35
N VAL A 135 -1.34 4.24 9.99
CA VAL A 135 -1.73 4.09 8.58
C VAL A 135 -1.87 5.45 7.92
N ALA A 136 -2.67 6.35 8.50
CA ALA A 136 -2.89 7.67 7.92
C ALA A 136 -1.57 8.43 7.74
N LYS A 137 -0.69 8.39 8.76
CA LYS A 137 0.64 9.01 8.66
C LYS A 137 1.53 8.34 7.61
N LEU A 138 1.50 7.01 7.50
CA LEU A 138 2.28 6.28 6.50
C LEU A 138 1.78 6.55 5.08
N ASP A 139 0.47 6.66 4.87
CA ASP A 139 -0.13 7.02 3.59
C ASP A 139 0.35 8.39 3.10
N GLU A 140 0.40 9.40 3.98
CA GLU A 140 0.93 10.73 3.65
C GLU A 140 2.45 10.71 3.35
N ILE A 141 3.22 9.89 4.07
CA ILE A 141 4.64 9.68 3.78
C ILE A 141 4.79 9.08 2.37
N LEU A 142 4.02 8.05 2.04
CA LEU A 142 4.07 7.39 0.73
C LEU A 142 3.67 8.34 -0.40
N LYS A 143 2.54 9.06 -0.28
CA LYS A 143 2.12 10.08 -1.25
C LYS A 143 3.25 11.05 -1.55
N THR A 144 3.83 11.62 -0.49
CA THR A 144 4.91 12.60 -0.60
C THR A 144 6.16 12.01 -1.24
N ARG A 145 6.58 10.83 -0.81
CA ARG A 145 7.85 10.22 -1.22
C ARG A 145 7.80 9.66 -2.64
N LEU A 146 6.64 9.19 -3.09
CA LEU A 146 6.44 8.55 -4.39
C LEU A 146 5.98 9.54 -5.49
N ALA A 147 5.55 10.74 -5.12
CA ALA A 147 5.13 11.78 -6.07
C ALA A 147 6.16 11.99 -7.20
N GLY A 148 5.69 11.82 -8.44
CA GLY A 148 6.50 11.95 -9.66
C GLY A 148 7.53 10.84 -9.89
N LYS A 149 7.57 9.80 -9.05
CA LYS A 149 8.51 8.67 -9.16
C LYS A 149 7.82 7.37 -9.50
N ILE A 150 6.74 7.05 -8.78
CA ILE A 150 5.96 5.83 -8.94
C ILE A 150 4.47 6.20 -8.81
N PRO A 151 3.59 5.76 -9.72
CA PRO A 151 2.14 5.88 -9.55
C PRO A 151 1.69 5.33 -8.19
N TYR A 152 0.93 6.13 -7.45
CA TYR A 152 0.49 5.80 -6.10
C TYR A 152 -1.03 5.75 -5.99
N VAL A 153 -1.55 4.67 -5.39
CA VAL A 153 -2.96 4.49 -5.07
C VAL A 153 -3.12 4.41 -3.55
N SER A 154 -3.81 5.38 -2.96
CA SER A 154 -4.14 5.32 -1.54
C SER A 154 -5.25 4.30 -1.28
N ALA A 155 -4.98 3.31 -0.42
CA ALA A 155 -6.00 2.42 0.13
C ALA A 155 -6.66 2.97 1.41
N ALA A 156 -6.18 4.12 1.91
CA ALA A 156 -6.79 4.88 3.00
C ALA A 156 -7.82 5.92 2.51
N ASP A 157 -8.19 5.85 1.23
CA ASP A 157 -9.24 6.66 0.62
C ASP A 157 -10.60 6.42 1.29
N THR A 158 -11.38 7.49 1.49
CA THR A 158 -12.65 7.42 2.23
C THR A 158 -13.65 6.45 1.61
N ALA A 159 -13.70 6.34 0.28
CA ALA A 159 -14.59 5.41 -0.41
C ALA A 159 -14.24 3.93 -0.17
N LEU A 160 -12.99 3.62 0.23
CA LEU A 160 -12.56 2.27 0.64
C LEU A 160 -12.72 2.06 2.15
N CYS A 161 -12.57 3.14 2.92
CA CYS A 161 -12.57 3.11 4.38
C CYS A 161 -13.96 3.05 5.00
N GLU A 162 -14.91 3.69 4.33
CA GLU A 162 -16.28 3.78 4.77
C GLU A 162 -17.11 2.67 4.12
N GLY A 163 -18.07 2.13 4.88
CA GLY A 163 -19.06 1.20 4.33
C GLY A 163 -18.72 -0.29 4.41
N ASP A 164 -19.24 -1.02 3.42
CA ASP A 164 -19.42 -2.47 3.38
C ASP A 164 -18.32 -3.21 2.59
N LEU A 165 -17.24 -2.53 2.19
CA LEU A 165 -16.11 -3.11 1.46
C LEU A 165 -15.10 -3.84 2.35
N ARG A 166 -15.35 -3.85 3.66
CA ARG A 166 -14.47 -4.37 4.70
C ARG A 166 -14.77 -5.82 5.05
N ALA A 167 -13.72 -6.56 5.40
CA ALA A 167 -13.88 -7.79 6.16
C ALA A 167 -14.19 -7.48 7.64
N GLY A 168 -14.72 -8.46 8.36
CA GLY A 168 -15.10 -8.33 9.78
C GLY A 168 -13.93 -8.21 10.76
N ASP A 169 -12.69 -8.47 10.32
CA ASP A 169 -11.50 -8.41 11.20
C ASP A 169 -11.00 -6.97 11.47
N GLY A 170 -11.49 -6.00 10.70
CA GLY A 170 -11.12 -4.60 10.78
C GLY A 170 -9.76 -4.25 10.17
N VAL A 171 -9.12 -5.16 9.42
CA VAL A 171 -7.81 -4.97 8.76
C VAL A 171 -7.85 -5.28 7.27
N HIS A 172 -8.55 -6.32 6.85
CA HIS A 172 -8.68 -6.71 5.44
C HIS A 172 -9.97 -6.16 4.78
N PHE A 173 -9.97 -6.16 3.45
CA PHE A 173 -11.18 -5.92 2.65
C PHE A 173 -11.92 -7.24 2.43
N ASN A 174 -13.19 -7.16 2.02
CA ASN A 174 -13.83 -8.28 1.33
C ASN A 174 -13.48 -8.24 -0.16
N MET A 175 -13.97 -9.21 -0.94
CA MET A 175 -13.63 -9.29 -2.37
C MET A 175 -14.10 -8.07 -3.16
N ARG A 176 -15.21 -7.41 -2.79
CA ARG A 176 -15.63 -6.16 -3.45
C ARG A 176 -14.62 -5.04 -3.24
N GLY A 177 -14.12 -4.88 -2.01
CA GLY A 177 -13.08 -3.90 -1.70
C GLY A 177 -11.76 -4.21 -2.42
N TYR A 178 -11.35 -5.48 -2.47
CA TYR A 178 -10.17 -5.87 -3.22
C TYR A 178 -10.32 -5.67 -4.74
N SER A 179 -11.49 -5.94 -5.32
CA SER A 179 -11.77 -5.65 -6.74
C SER A 179 -11.69 -4.16 -7.04
N MET A 180 -12.17 -3.30 -6.14
CA MET A 180 -12.03 -1.85 -6.30
C MET A 180 -10.56 -1.40 -6.25
N LEU A 181 -9.77 -1.94 -5.32
CA LEU A 181 -8.34 -1.66 -5.25
C LEU A 181 -7.59 -2.14 -6.48
N TRP A 182 -7.91 -3.35 -6.97
CA TRP A 182 -7.37 -3.87 -8.22
C TRP A 182 -7.65 -2.94 -9.39
N ALA A 183 -8.91 -2.49 -9.55
CA ALA A 183 -9.28 -1.58 -10.63
C ALA A 183 -8.48 -0.27 -10.58
N ARG A 184 -8.36 0.35 -9.39
CA ARG A 184 -7.58 1.58 -9.20
C ARG A 184 -6.09 1.38 -9.47
N ALA A 185 -5.51 0.26 -9.02
CA ALA A 185 -4.12 -0.08 -9.29
C ALA A 185 -3.86 -0.31 -10.79
N SER A 186 -4.80 -0.98 -11.46
CA SER A 186 -4.74 -1.23 -12.90
C SER A 186 -4.84 0.06 -13.70
N GLU A 187 -5.74 0.96 -13.32
CA GLU A 187 -5.87 2.28 -13.92
C GLU A 187 -4.58 3.11 -13.71
N ALA A 188 -4.04 3.10 -12.49
CA ALA A 188 -2.79 3.80 -12.18
C ALA A 188 -1.56 3.26 -12.92
N ALA A 189 -1.61 2.01 -13.39
CA ALA A 189 -0.56 1.44 -14.23
C ALA A 189 -0.54 2.05 -15.64
N GLY A 190 -1.62 2.70 -16.08
CA GLY A 190 -1.69 3.37 -17.39
C GLY A 190 -1.56 2.44 -18.60
N VAL A 191 -1.59 1.12 -18.40
CA VAL A 191 -1.51 0.10 -19.45
C VAL A 191 -2.63 -0.90 -19.26
N PRO A 192 -3.21 -1.44 -20.36
CA PRO A 192 -4.10 -2.57 -20.26
C PRO A 192 -3.38 -3.73 -19.58
N ILE A 193 -3.93 -4.24 -18.49
CA ILE A 193 -3.39 -5.42 -17.79
C ILE A 193 -4.18 -6.63 -18.28
N GLU A 194 -3.47 -7.62 -18.83
CA GLU A 194 -4.12 -8.89 -19.13
C GLU A 194 -4.44 -9.60 -17.81
N ALA A 195 -5.69 -10.01 -17.66
CA ALA A 195 -6.04 -10.99 -16.64
C ALA A 195 -5.32 -12.28 -16.99
N GLY A 196 -4.18 -12.53 -16.34
CA GLY A 196 -3.53 -13.82 -16.43
C GLY A 196 -4.52 -14.89 -16.00
N LYS A 197 -4.46 -16.09 -16.60
CA LYS A 197 -4.97 -17.25 -15.87
C LYS A 197 -4.06 -17.35 -14.65
N ALA A 198 -4.56 -16.97 -13.47
CA ALA A 198 -3.86 -17.22 -12.21
C ALA A 198 -3.44 -18.69 -12.25
N ASP A 199 -2.15 -18.92 -12.47
CA ASP A 199 -1.60 -20.25 -12.35
C ASP A 199 -1.88 -20.60 -10.89
N GLN A 200 -2.78 -21.56 -10.66
CA GLN A 200 -3.12 -22.05 -9.33
C GLN A 200 -1.94 -22.88 -8.82
N GLY A 201 -0.73 -22.32 -8.94
CA GLY A 201 0.53 -22.89 -8.53
C GLY A 201 0.39 -23.25 -7.08
N ASP A 202 0.31 -24.55 -6.89
CA ASP A 202 -0.03 -25.25 -5.68
C ASP A 202 0.49 -24.53 -4.42
N ASP A 203 -0.38 -24.46 -3.43
CA ASP A 203 -0.04 -24.25 -2.02
C ASP A 203 0.80 -25.44 -1.46
N SER A 204 1.71 -26.00 -2.29
CA SER A 204 2.61 -27.11 -2.02
C SER A 204 3.78 -26.63 -1.17
N GLY A 205 3.50 -26.20 0.05
CA GLY A 205 4.55 -25.75 0.96
C GLY A 205 4.16 -25.84 2.42
N SER A 206 2.89 -25.65 2.77
CA SER A 206 2.41 -25.94 4.12
C SER A 206 2.12 -27.44 4.23
N LYS A 207 3.17 -28.27 4.16
CA LYS A 207 3.13 -29.60 4.77
C LYS A 207 2.84 -29.36 6.24
N GLY A 208 1.55 -29.44 6.58
CA GLY A 208 1.07 -29.40 7.94
C GLY A 208 1.95 -30.32 8.76
N SER A 209 2.78 -29.70 9.59
CA SER A 209 3.34 -30.36 10.75
C SER A 209 2.13 -30.78 11.56
N LYS A 210 1.65 -32.00 11.30
CA LYS A 210 0.80 -32.78 12.20
C LYS A 210 1.64 -33.04 13.45
N ARG A 211 1.94 -31.99 14.22
CA ARG A 211 2.23 -32.12 15.63
C ARG A 211 0.95 -32.68 16.23
N LYS A 212 0.91 -34.02 16.32
CA LYS A 212 0.08 -34.73 17.28
C LYS A 212 0.14 -33.92 18.57
N ARG A 213 -0.93 -33.20 18.89
CA ARG A 213 -1.17 -32.69 20.23
C ARG A 213 -1.35 -33.93 21.09
N ALA A 214 -0.25 -34.43 21.64
CA ALA A 214 -0.30 -35.33 22.78
C ALA A 214 -1.13 -34.58 23.83
N HIS A 215 -2.28 -35.14 24.16
CA HIS A 215 -3.09 -34.69 25.28
C HIS A 215 -2.25 -34.82 26.55
N ALA A 216 -1.54 -33.75 26.91
CA ALA A 216 -0.96 -33.58 28.22
C ALA A 216 -2.12 -33.46 29.21
N LYS A 217 -2.39 -34.59 29.86
CA LYS A 217 -3.34 -34.76 30.96
C LYS A 217 -3.15 -33.60 31.95
N LYS A 218 -4.19 -32.77 32.09
CA LYS A 218 -4.34 -31.75 33.14
C LYS A 218 -3.99 -32.41 34.48
N ARG A 219 -2.81 -32.11 35.02
CA ARG A 219 -2.59 -32.22 36.47
C ARG A 219 -3.10 -30.91 37.05
N HIS A 220 -4.14 -31.01 37.86
CA HIS A 220 -4.63 -29.92 38.68
C HIS A 220 -3.45 -29.38 39.50
N ALA A 221 -3.04 -28.15 39.23
CA ALA A 221 -2.22 -27.41 40.16
C ALA A 221 -3.08 -27.10 41.40
N PRO A 222 -2.54 -27.26 42.63
CA PRO A 222 -3.26 -26.88 43.84
C PRO A 222 -3.57 -25.37 43.79
N GLN A 223 -4.81 -25.04 44.14
CA GLN A 223 -5.21 -23.66 44.43
C GLN A 223 -4.26 -23.10 45.48
N LYS A 224 -3.56 -22.02 45.14
CA LYS A 224 -2.80 -21.23 46.09
C LYS A 224 -3.79 -20.29 46.79
N ASP A 225 -3.81 -20.33 48.12
CA ASP A 225 -4.72 -19.56 48.96
C ASP A 225 -4.65 -18.05 48.69
N PRO A 226 -5.78 -17.33 48.67
CA PRO A 226 -5.85 -15.90 48.37
C PRO A 226 -5.44 -14.98 49.54
N ALA A 227 -4.57 -15.42 50.46
CA ALA A 227 -4.28 -14.70 51.71
C ALA A 227 -2.93 -13.96 51.75
N GLU A 228 -2.18 -13.88 50.65
CA GLU A 228 -0.83 -13.29 50.67
C GLU A 228 -0.58 -12.33 49.49
N GLN A 229 -1.45 -11.33 49.35
CA GLN A 229 -1.19 -10.12 48.55
C GLN A 229 -1.68 -8.89 49.32
N ALA A 230 -1.08 -8.67 50.48
CA ALA A 230 -1.05 -7.37 51.13
C ALA A 230 0.42 -6.99 51.33
N ALA A 231 0.73 -5.71 51.07
CA ALA A 231 2.02 -5.04 51.22
C ALA A 231 3.04 -5.27 50.09
N LEU A 232 3.05 -4.33 49.13
CA LEU A 232 4.26 -3.66 48.65
C LEU A 232 3.81 -2.43 47.84
N GLU A 233 3.50 -1.35 48.55
CA GLU A 233 3.42 -0.02 47.97
C GLU A 233 4.82 0.43 47.52
N PRO A 234 5.01 0.92 46.29
CA PRO A 234 6.22 1.64 45.92
C PRO A 234 6.21 3.07 46.48
N ALA A 235 7.34 3.46 47.09
CA ALA A 235 7.58 4.77 47.68
C ALA A 235 7.47 5.93 46.65
N PRO A 236 7.07 7.14 47.09
CA PRO A 236 7.01 8.32 46.23
C PRO A 236 8.42 8.75 45.78
N ALA A 237 8.55 9.01 44.47
CA ALA A 237 9.76 9.55 43.87
C ALA A 237 9.98 10.99 44.35
N GLY A 238 11.15 11.25 44.95
CA GLY A 238 11.57 12.59 45.35
C GLY A 238 11.94 13.46 44.16
N ASP A 239 11.47 14.71 44.20
CA ASP A 239 11.84 15.78 43.29
C ASP A 239 13.33 16.14 43.45
N ALA A 240 14.09 16.04 42.35
CA ALA A 240 15.42 16.61 42.24
C ALA A 240 15.36 17.87 41.37
N HIS A 241 15.36 19.03 42.04
CA HIS A 241 15.63 20.32 41.43
C HIS A 241 17.07 20.36 40.91
N ALA A 242 17.24 20.62 39.61
CA ALA A 242 18.53 20.97 39.02
C ALA A 242 18.57 22.49 38.77
N GLU A 243 19.40 23.14 39.56
CA GLU A 243 19.82 24.54 39.49
C GLU A 243 20.60 24.81 38.19
N VAL A 244 20.15 25.79 37.41
CA VAL A 244 20.86 26.29 36.22
C VAL A 244 21.68 27.51 36.63
N ALA A 245 23.00 27.33 36.66
CA ALA A 245 23.95 28.42 36.82
C ALA A 245 24.28 29.05 35.46
N SER A 246 24.06 30.36 35.36
CA SER A 246 24.47 31.23 34.27
C SER A 246 25.99 31.29 34.11
N LYS A 247 26.45 31.35 32.86
CA LYS A 247 27.62 32.13 32.41
C LYS A 247 27.49 32.45 30.93
#